data_AF-A0A7V2HI02-F1
#
_entry.id   AF-A0A7V2HI02-F1
#
_cell.length_a   1.000
_cell.length_b   1.000
_cell.length_c   1.000
_cell.angle_alpha   90.00
_cell.angle_beta   90.00
_cell.angle_gamma   90.00
#
_symmetry.space_group_name_H-M   'P 1'
#
loop_
_entity.id
_entity.type
_entity.pdbx_description
1 polymer ?
#
loop_
_entity_poly.entity_id
_entity_poly.type
_entity_poly.pdbx_seq_one_letter_code
_entity_poly.pdbx_strand_id
1 'polypeptide(L)'
;MIRTLLFFMAAAACAAEDTREILRKLAAITGLSLKTPVKQQTMRRDQLKDYFEARIRESVKPEEIRLEELVLKRFGFVPKDFDLKKTTIDLMSEQAAAFYDYRKKKMVLLDGDSGLSQDMALVHELAHALADQHFRLDRFLKAASEDDDRSLARMAVMEGQATWLMSEFMAAGMGQSLANNTAAAEMMQRMAGSAGSGFPIFNSVPLYMKESLVFPYAQGMMFQHRVFEKMGKAAFSEVFRRPPESTQEILHPERYFARGEAVKPPLPNLPAPKEWKPLTGGTAGEFDHRVLLKQYAPVSEGLAQEWRGAQFRIFEHRRTKRTVLSYASQWGSEKAAADFFRAYQEIVKGKWRAIEARRQEEDLFSGESEDGLFEVRRSGAVVTSLEGLAPAR
;
A
#
# COMPACT_ATOMS: atom_id res chain seq x y z
N MET A 1 -6.05 5.00 4.61
CA MET A 1 -5.74 6.46 4.54
C MET A 1 -4.34 6.84 5.06
N ILE A 2 -3.85 6.32 6.19
CA ILE A 2 -2.46 6.51 6.68
C ILE A 2 -1.45 5.93 5.69
N ARG A 3 -1.82 4.89 4.94
CA ARG A 3 -1.08 4.44 3.73
C ARG A 3 -0.63 5.62 2.83
N THR A 4 -1.41 6.69 2.71
CA THR A 4 -1.09 7.88 1.88
C THR A 4 -0.06 8.84 2.50
N LEU A 5 0.39 8.61 3.74
CA LEU A 5 1.36 9.47 4.45
C LEU A 5 2.74 8.84 4.63
N LEU A 6 2.88 7.52 4.45
CA LEU A 6 4.06 6.71 4.80
C LEU A 6 5.30 6.90 3.91
N PHE A 7 5.27 7.76 2.89
CA PHE A 7 6.16 7.68 1.72
C PHE A 7 7.00 8.93 1.51
N PHE A 8 8.31 8.81 1.79
CA PHE A 8 9.38 9.81 1.58
C PHE A 8 10.72 9.08 1.34
N MET A 9 11.59 9.59 0.47
CA MET A 9 12.79 8.89 -0.05
C MET A 9 14.07 9.74 -0.03
N ALA A 10 15.22 9.12 0.31
CA ALA A 10 16.51 9.79 0.60
C ALA A 10 16.29 11.18 1.20
N ALA A 11 16.92 12.32 0.88
CA ALA A 11 18.01 12.71 -0.03
C ALA A 11 18.97 13.71 0.68
N ALA A 12 19.45 14.82 0.07
CA ALA A 12 20.20 15.91 0.74
C ALA A 12 20.20 17.26 -0.03
N ALA A 13 20.73 18.31 0.61
CA ALA A 13 20.87 19.65 0.04
C ALA A 13 21.84 19.69 -1.15
N CYS A 14 21.40 20.22 -2.30
CA CYS A 14 22.12 20.17 -3.58
C CYS A 14 22.00 21.49 -4.35
N ALA A 15 22.94 21.80 -5.26
CA ALA A 15 22.94 23.09 -5.93
C ALA A 15 21.73 23.27 -6.87
N ALA A 16 21.31 24.53 -7.03
CA ALA A 16 20.22 24.89 -7.93
C ALA A 16 20.58 24.68 -9.41
N GLU A 17 21.86 24.52 -9.76
CA GLU A 17 22.36 24.13 -11.09
C GLU A 17 22.05 22.65 -11.38
N ASP A 18 22.56 21.76 -10.52
CA ASP A 18 22.40 20.29 -10.61
C ASP A 18 20.92 19.90 -10.64
N THR A 19 20.11 20.51 -9.79
CA THR A 19 18.64 20.32 -9.77
C THR A 19 18.00 20.71 -11.11
N ARG A 20 18.45 21.78 -11.75
CA ARG A 20 17.97 22.18 -13.10
C ARG A 20 18.51 21.27 -14.19
N GLU A 21 19.61 20.54 -13.99
CA GLU A 21 20.05 19.48 -14.89
C GLU A 21 19.24 18.20 -14.74
N ILE A 22 19.04 17.73 -13.50
CA ILE A 22 18.26 16.53 -13.22
C ILE A 22 16.85 16.69 -13.79
N LEU A 23 16.19 17.84 -13.56
CA LEU A 23 14.88 18.13 -14.15
C LEU A 23 14.88 18.19 -15.69
N ARG A 24 15.96 18.68 -16.33
CA ARG A 24 16.10 18.63 -17.80
C ARG A 24 16.20 17.19 -18.32
N LYS A 25 16.98 16.35 -17.66
CA LYS A 25 17.15 14.92 -18.00
C LYS A 25 15.84 14.14 -17.79
N LEU A 26 15.17 14.34 -16.64
CA LEU A 26 13.85 13.76 -16.35
C LEU A 26 12.77 14.20 -17.35
N ALA A 27 12.74 15.49 -17.74
CA ALA A 27 11.84 16.00 -18.78
C ALA A 27 12.13 15.36 -20.15
N ALA A 28 13.41 15.14 -20.51
CA ALA A 28 13.79 14.48 -21.75
C ALA A 28 13.40 12.99 -21.77
N ILE A 29 13.54 12.27 -20.66
CA ILE A 29 13.10 10.87 -20.52
C ILE A 29 11.57 10.79 -20.64
N THR A 30 10.85 11.55 -19.81
CA THR A 30 9.38 11.46 -19.69
C THR A 30 8.60 12.10 -20.84
N GLY A 31 9.16 13.11 -21.50
CA GLY A 31 8.41 14.02 -22.39
C GLY A 31 7.54 15.05 -21.64
N LEU A 32 7.60 15.10 -20.30
CA LEU A 32 6.88 16.08 -19.49
C LEU A 32 7.69 17.38 -19.40
N SER A 33 7.13 18.50 -19.85
CA SER A 33 7.78 19.81 -19.74
C SER A 33 7.84 20.33 -18.31
N LEU A 34 8.96 20.93 -17.93
CA LEU A 34 9.08 21.69 -16.67
C LEU A 34 8.32 23.02 -16.82
N LYS A 35 7.30 23.25 -15.98
CA LYS A 35 6.46 24.47 -16.02
C LYS A 35 6.93 25.53 -15.04
N THR A 36 7.44 25.11 -13.89
CA THR A 36 7.88 25.99 -12.79
C THR A 36 9.15 25.46 -12.14
N PRO A 37 10.10 26.32 -11.74
CA PRO A 37 11.24 25.91 -10.93
C PRO A 37 10.80 25.23 -9.61
N VAL A 38 11.45 24.13 -9.26
CA VAL A 38 11.22 23.44 -7.98
C VAL A 38 11.90 24.24 -6.87
N LYS A 39 11.12 24.74 -5.90
CA LYS A 39 11.66 25.42 -4.71
C LYS A 39 12.25 24.39 -3.76
N GLN A 40 13.39 24.73 -3.16
CA GLN A 40 14.04 23.93 -2.12
C GLN A 40 13.91 24.60 -0.75
N GLN A 41 13.99 23.81 0.33
CA GLN A 41 14.18 24.27 1.70
C GLN A 41 15.00 23.25 2.48
N THR A 42 16.01 23.70 3.22
CA THR A 42 16.69 22.85 4.22
C THR A 42 15.88 22.75 5.53
N MET A 43 15.96 21.60 6.19
CA MET A 43 15.37 21.30 7.49
C MET A 43 16.40 20.51 8.32
N ARG A 44 16.41 20.69 9.64
CA ARG A 44 17.26 19.87 10.51
C ARG A 44 16.55 18.57 10.90
N ARG A 45 17.31 17.50 11.16
CA ARG A 45 16.77 16.18 11.51
C ARG A 45 15.97 16.15 12.83
N ASP A 46 16.29 17.02 13.79
CA ASP A 46 15.51 17.16 15.04
C ASP A 46 14.08 17.67 14.81
N GLN A 47 13.81 18.32 13.68
CA GLN A 47 12.50 18.90 13.33
C GLN A 47 11.55 17.89 12.64
N LEU A 48 12.05 16.71 12.24
CA LEU A 48 11.31 15.72 11.45
C LEU A 48 10.03 15.25 12.13
N LYS A 49 10.15 14.85 13.40
CA LYS A 49 9.04 14.26 14.15
C LYS A 49 7.88 15.25 14.29
N ASP A 50 8.18 16.48 14.68
CA ASP A 50 7.19 17.55 14.83
C ASP A 50 6.54 17.90 13.49
N TYR A 51 7.32 17.92 12.40
CA TYR A 51 6.81 18.14 11.05
C TYR A 51 5.86 17.01 10.60
N PHE A 52 6.23 15.73 10.79
CA PHE A 52 5.35 14.61 10.43
C PHE A 52 4.13 14.52 11.33
N GLU A 53 4.26 14.78 12.63
CA GLU A 53 3.11 14.91 13.53
C GLU A 53 2.15 16.03 13.11
N ALA A 54 2.68 17.20 12.75
CA ALA A 54 1.87 18.30 12.22
C ALA A 54 1.20 17.90 10.90
N ARG A 55 1.94 17.27 9.97
CA ARG A 55 1.41 16.79 8.69
C ARG A 55 0.29 15.77 8.87
N ILE A 56 0.40 14.84 9.83
CA ILE A 56 -0.68 13.90 10.19
C ILE A 56 -1.89 14.68 10.70
N ARG A 57 -1.72 15.58 11.69
CA ARG A 57 -2.79 16.43 12.24
C ARG A 57 -3.49 17.29 11.18
N GLU A 58 -2.75 17.76 10.17
CA GLU A 58 -3.25 18.55 9.03
C GLU A 58 -3.92 17.70 7.92
N SER A 59 -3.94 16.36 8.01
CA SER A 59 -4.30 15.50 6.84
C SER A 59 -5.24 14.33 7.13
N VAL A 60 -5.22 13.76 8.34
CA VAL A 60 -6.05 12.60 8.72
C VAL A 60 -6.63 12.85 10.12
N LYS A 61 -7.93 12.62 10.29
CA LYS A 61 -8.61 12.81 11.59
C LYS A 61 -8.19 11.71 12.58
N PRO A 62 -8.06 11.98 13.89
CA PRO A 62 -7.74 10.95 14.88
C PRO A 62 -8.69 9.75 14.90
N GLU A 63 -9.95 9.93 14.49
CA GLU A 63 -10.92 8.84 14.33
C GLU A 63 -10.59 7.94 13.13
N GLU A 64 -10.16 8.51 12.00
CA GLU A 64 -9.74 7.76 10.81
C GLU A 64 -8.50 6.91 11.10
N ILE A 65 -7.54 7.47 11.86
CA ILE A 65 -6.37 6.72 12.39
C ILE A 65 -6.82 5.50 13.19
N ARG A 66 -7.75 5.69 14.12
CA ARG A 66 -8.26 4.64 15.01
C ARG A 66 -9.05 3.57 14.26
N LEU A 67 -9.78 3.96 13.22
CA LEU A 67 -10.56 3.04 12.38
C LEU A 67 -9.64 2.20 11.47
N GLU A 68 -8.60 2.80 10.89
CA GLU A 68 -7.60 2.08 10.09
C GLU A 68 -6.82 1.08 10.97
N GLU A 69 -6.36 1.50 12.15
CA GLU A 69 -5.73 0.60 13.13
C GLU A 69 -6.66 -0.53 13.58
N LEU A 70 -7.96 -0.26 13.77
CA LEU A 70 -8.95 -1.28 14.10
C LEU A 70 -9.12 -2.30 12.96
N VAL A 71 -9.06 -1.87 11.69
CA VAL A 71 -9.03 -2.78 10.52
C VAL A 71 -7.78 -3.66 10.57
N LEU A 72 -6.60 -3.08 10.80
CA LEU A 72 -5.35 -3.84 10.93
C LEU A 72 -5.46 -4.94 12.01
N LYS A 73 -5.94 -4.58 13.19
CA LYS A 73 -6.09 -5.50 14.33
C LYS A 73 -7.18 -6.55 14.11
N ARG A 74 -8.25 -6.25 13.36
CA ARG A 74 -9.35 -7.17 13.04
C ARG A 74 -8.96 -8.24 12.01
N PHE A 75 -8.15 -7.88 11.02
CA PHE A 75 -7.61 -8.86 10.05
C PHE A 75 -6.43 -9.67 10.59
N GLY A 76 -5.69 -9.16 11.58
CA GLY A 76 -4.47 -9.78 12.11
C GLY A 76 -3.17 -9.19 11.57
N PHE A 77 -3.23 -8.09 10.82
CA PHE A 77 -2.06 -7.41 10.26
C PHE A 77 -1.05 -6.91 11.29
N VAL A 78 -1.52 -6.61 12.49
CA VAL A 78 -0.73 -6.03 13.57
C VAL A 78 -1.20 -6.56 14.94
N PRO A 79 -0.32 -6.58 15.97
CA PRO A 79 -0.69 -6.92 17.35
C PRO A 79 -1.82 -6.05 17.93
N LYS A 80 -2.55 -6.58 18.92
CA LYS A 80 -3.68 -5.89 19.59
C LYS A 80 -3.30 -4.54 20.22
N ASP A 81 -2.06 -4.45 20.68
CA ASP A 81 -1.40 -3.34 21.37
C ASP A 81 -0.62 -2.39 20.43
N PHE A 82 -0.57 -2.67 19.13
CA PHE A 82 0.12 -1.84 18.13
C PHE A 82 -0.42 -0.40 18.07
N ASP A 83 0.47 0.59 17.96
CA ASP A 83 0.12 2.00 17.73
C ASP A 83 0.49 2.40 16.30
N LEU A 84 -0.51 2.46 15.43
CA LEU A 84 -0.32 2.76 14.00
C LEU A 84 0.24 4.16 13.79
N LYS A 85 -0.18 5.16 14.58
CA LYS A 85 0.30 6.54 14.43
C LYS A 85 1.77 6.64 14.80
N LYS A 86 2.17 6.10 15.96
CA LYS A 86 3.55 6.12 16.44
C LYS A 86 4.47 5.36 15.47
N THR A 87 4.11 4.13 15.11
CA THR A 87 4.92 3.33 14.17
C THR A 87 5.08 4.02 12.82
N THR A 88 4.03 4.67 12.28
CA THR A 88 4.16 5.46 11.05
C THR A 88 5.15 6.60 11.20
N ILE A 89 5.07 7.40 12.27
CA ILE A 89 5.99 8.53 12.51
C ILE A 89 7.43 8.03 12.68
N ASP A 90 7.63 6.95 13.42
CA ASP A 90 8.96 6.39 13.68
C ASP A 90 9.61 5.88 12.37
N LEU A 91 8.88 5.11 11.55
CA LEU A 91 9.34 4.62 10.24
C LEU A 91 9.72 5.76 9.28
N MET A 92 8.90 6.81 9.22
CA MET A 92 9.13 7.97 8.37
C MET A 92 10.33 8.79 8.86
N SER A 93 10.51 8.93 10.17
CA SER A 93 11.61 9.68 10.78
C SER A 93 12.96 8.96 10.64
N GLU A 94 12.95 7.62 10.61
CA GLU A 94 14.13 6.79 10.40
C GLU A 94 14.66 6.88 8.95
N GLN A 95 13.78 6.80 7.96
CA GLN A 95 14.16 6.72 6.53
C GLN A 95 14.31 8.09 5.86
N ALA A 96 13.80 9.18 6.44
CA ALA A 96 13.86 10.50 5.84
C ALA A 96 15.26 11.15 5.88
N ALA A 97 15.68 11.64 4.73
CA ALA A 97 16.72 12.65 4.50
C ALA A 97 16.24 13.79 3.52
N ALA A 98 15.04 13.70 2.95
CA ALA A 98 14.36 14.69 2.09
C ALA A 98 12.90 14.26 1.83
N PHE A 99 12.11 15.14 1.21
CA PHE A 99 10.79 14.85 0.62
C PHE A 99 10.22 16.02 -0.19
N TYR A 100 9.38 15.75 -1.20
CA TYR A 100 8.56 16.77 -1.88
C TYR A 100 7.23 17.00 -1.16
N ASP A 101 7.02 18.22 -0.62
CA ASP A 101 5.75 18.60 -0.03
C ASP A 101 4.74 19.01 -1.12
N TYR A 102 3.94 18.05 -1.59
CA TYR A 102 2.85 18.24 -2.55
C TYR A 102 1.86 19.37 -2.21
N ARG A 103 1.74 19.80 -0.94
CA ARG A 103 0.89 20.95 -0.57
C ARG A 103 1.63 22.28 -0.69
N LYS A 104 2.88 22.34 -0.24
CA LYS A 104 3.70 23.57 -0.21
C LYS A 104 4.58 23.75 -1.46
N LYS A 105 4.48 22.82 -2.43
CA LYS A 105 5.14 22.79 -3.75
C LYS A 105 6.65 23.03 -3.70
N LYS A 106 7.29 22.39 -2.73
CA LYS A 106 8.72 22.53 -2.43
C LYS A 106 9.33 21.19 -2.03
N MET A 107 10.58 20.98 -2.41
CA MET A 107 11.43 19.92 -1.92
C MET A 107 12.02 20.35 -0.58
N VAL A 108 11.84 19.54 0.46
CA VAL A 108 12.53 19.67 1.75
C VAL A 108 13.71 18.73 1.73
N LEU A 109 14.87 19.21 2.17
CA LEU A 109 16.15 18.50 2.18
C LEU A 109 16.68 18.55 3.62
N LEU A 110 17.17 17.43 4.15
CA LEU A 110 17.66 17.37 5.53
C LEU A 110 19.17 17.52 5.59
N ASP A 111 19.66 18.15 6.65
CA ASP A 111 21.09 18.29 6.91
C ASP A 111 21.79 16.92 7.05
N GLY A 112 22.91 16.75 6.34
CA GLY A 112 23.73 15.53 6.30
C GLY A 112 24.77 15.58 5.16
N ASP A 113 25.77 14.70 5.22
CA ASP A 113 26.90 14.65 4.28
C ASP A 113 26.53 14.08 2.91
N SER A 114 27.05 14.65 1.82
CA SER A 114 26.77 14.29 0.43
C SER A 114 27.17 12.85 0.05
N GLY A 115 26.30 12.09 -0.63
CA GLY A 115 26.67 10.79 -1.23
C GLY A 115 25.60 10.13 -2.11
N LEU A 116 25.96 9.04 -2.79
CA LEU A 116 25.18 8.39 -3.85
C LEU A 116 23.70 8.11 -3.50
N SER A 117 23.42 7.61 -2.29
CA SER A 117 22.05 7.33 -1.83
C SER A 117 21.16 8.58 -1.76
N GLN A 118 21.76 9.77 -1.73
CA GLN A 118 21.07 11.04 -1.74
C GLN A 118 20.89 11.57 -3.16
N ASP A 119 21.87 11.40 -4.05
CA ASP A 119 21.71 11.70 -5.48
C ASP A 119 20.54 10.91 -6.06
N MET A 120 20.46 9.61 -5.76
CA MET A 120 19.35 8.72 -6.12
C MET A 120 17.99 9.34 -5.77
N ALA A 121 17.81 9.74 -4.52
CA ALA A 121 16.55 10.26 -4.06
C ALA A 121 16.29 11.72 -4.43
N LEU A 122 17.33 12.51 -4.68
CA LEU A 122 17.18 13.82 -5.31
C LEU A 122 16.53 13.65 -6.69
N VAL A 123 16.90 12.62 -7.46
CA VAL A 123 16.19 12.27 -8.70
C VAL A 123 14.76 11.79 -8.43
N HIS A 124 14.52 10.98 -7.39
CA HIS A 124 13.17 10.51 -7.00
C HIS A 124 12.23 11.67 -6.66
N GLU A 125 12.64 12.57 -5.76
CA GLU A 125 11.82 13.71 -5.32
C GLU A 125 11.67 14.78 -6.42
N LEU A 126 12.64 14.91 -7.34
CA LEU A 126 12.50 15.75 -8.54
C LEU A 126 11.60 15.10 -9.61
N ALA A 127 11.50 13.77 -9.68
CA ALA A 127 10.52 13.07 -10.50
C ALA A 127 9.09 13.28 -9.96
N HIS A 128 8.89 13.21 -8.64
CA HIS A 128 7.65 13.62 -7.97
C HIS A 128 7.29 15.08 -8.27
N ALA A 129 8.25 16.00 -8.15
CA ALA A 129 8.05 17.42 -8.42
C ALA A 129 7.74 17.73 -9.90
N LEU A 130 8.22 16.91 -10.85
CA LEU A 130 7.88 17.01 -12.26
C LEU A 130 6.47 16.46 -12.53
N ALA A 131 6.13 15.30 -11.99
CA ALA A 131 4.81 14.68 -12.15
C ALA A 131 3.68 15.54 -11.56
N ASP A 132 3.89 16.14 -10.37
CA ASP A 132 2.91 17.00 -9.72
C ASP A 132 2.54 18.25 -10.55
N GLN A 133 3.48 18.81 -11.31
CA GLN A 133 3.22 19.93 -12.23
C GLN A 133 2.27 19.58 -13.38
N HIS A 134 2.03 18.29 -13.65
CA HIS A 134 1.07 17.83 -14.67
C HIS A 134 -0.19 17.19 -14.07
N PHE A 135 -0.06 16.42 -12.99
CA PHE A 135 -1.14 15.56 -12.49
C PHE A 135 -1.73 15.99 -11.13
N ARG A 136 -1.06 16.90 -10.40
CA ARG A 136 -1.43 17.35 -9.04
C ARG A 136 -1.60 16.17 -8.07
N LEU A 137 -0.48 15.62 -7.60
CA LEU A 137 -0.42 14.32 -6.91
C LEU A 137 -1.31 14.26 -5.65
N ASP A 138 -1.40 15.36 -4.90
CA ASP A 138 -2.35 15.52 -3.78
C ASP A 138 -3.81 15.20 -4.15
N ARG A 139 -4.28 15.62 -5.34
CA ARG A 139 -5.62 15.30 -5.85
C ARG A 139 -5.72 13.90 -6.43
N PHE A 140 -4.67 13.42 -7.09
CA PHE A 140 -4.62 12.06 -7.68
C PHE A 140 -4.80 10.97 -6.61
N LEU A 141 -4.10 11.12 -5.47
CA LEU A 141 -4.19 10.22 -4.33
C LEU A 141 -5.54 10.34 -3.59
N LYS A 142 -5.99 11.57 -3.28
CA LYS A 142 -7.29 11.80 -2.62
C LYS A 142 -8.48 11.26 -3.42
N ALA A 143 -8.39 11.23 -4.75
CA ALA A 143 -9.42 10.65 -5.62
C ALA A 143 -9.52 9.11 -5.53
N ALA A 144 -8.82 8.46 -4.57
CA ALA A 144 -8.97 7.05 -4.21
C ALA A 144 -9.13 6.81 -2.69
N SER A 145 -9.18 7.85 -1.84
CA SER A 145 -9.09 7.69 -0.37
C SER A 145 -10.27 6.98 0.31
N GLU A 146 -11.32 6.66 -0.44
CA GLU A 146 -12.49 5.87 0.02
C GLU A 146 -12.30 4.35 -0.18
N ASP A 147 -11.17 3.91 -0.75
CA ASP A 147 -10.87 2.50 -1.02
C ASP A 147 -9.36 2.24 -0.80
N ASP A 148 -8.99 1.45 0.21
CA ASP A 148 -7.58 1.26 0.59
C ASP A 148 -6.76 0.42 -0.40
N ASP A 149 -7.39 -0.45 -1.21
CA ASP A 149 -6.72 -1.22 -2.28
C ASP A 149 -6.35 -0.29 -3.44
N ARG A 150 -7.34 0.46 -3.94
CA ARG A 150 -7.14 1.45 -4.99
C ARG A 150 -6.24 2.62 -4.54
N SER A 151 -6.31 3.01 -3.27
CA SER A 151 -5.37 4.00 -2.71
C SER A 151 -3.94 3.47 -2.74
N LEU A 152 -3.70 2.18 -2.45
CA LEU A 152 -2.37 1.58 -2.52
C LEU A 152 -1.91 1.40 -3.98
N ALA A 153 -2.83 1.07 -4.90
CA ALA A 153 -2.56 1.03 -6.34
C ALA A 153 -2.09 2.39 -6.89
N ARG A 154 -2.71 3.50 -6.47
CA ARG A 154 -2.30 4.85 -6.88
C ARG A 154 -1.01 5.32 -6.19
N MET A 155 -0.73 4.90 -4.96
CA MET A 155 0.60 5.08 -4.37
C MET A 155 1.67 4.36 -5.21
N ALA A 156 1.40 3.13 -5.67
CA ALA A 156 2.33 2.37 -6.50
C ALA A 156 2.55 2.98 -7.89
N VAL A 157 1.57 3.66 -8.50
CA VAL A 157 1.83 4.50 -9.68
C VAL A 157 2.81 5.64 -9.38
N MET A 158 2.57 6.36 -8.28
CA MET A 158 3.34 7.56 -7.94
C MET A 158 4.79 7.24 -7.58
N GLU A 159 5.00 6.35 -6.60
CA GLU A 159 6.34 5.93 -6.18
C GLU A 159 7.02 5.07 -7.24
N GLY A 160 6.26 4.23 -7.95
CA GLY A 160 6.78 3.39 -9.02
C GLY A 160 7.37 4.19 -10.17
N GLN A 161 6.72 5.29 -10.58
CA GLN A 161 7.28 6.17 -11.60
C GLN A 161 8.56 6.87 -11.13
N ALA A 162 8.56 7.41 -9.90
CA ALA A 162 9.74 8.08 -9.36
C ALA A 162 10.92 7.11 -9.21
N THR A 163 10.68 5.90 -8.72
CA THR A 163 11.68 4.82 -8.61
C THR A 163 12.22 4.42 -9.98
N TRP A 164 11.34 4.23 -10.98
CA TRP A 164 11.76 3.88 -12.33
C TRP A 164 12.63 4.98 -12.96
N LEU A 165 12.25 6.24 -12.80
CA LEU A 165 13.00 7.39 -13.33
C LEU A 165 14.34 7.60 -12.62
N MET A 166 14.43 7.35 -11.31
CA MET A 166 15.68 7.29 -10.56
C MET A 166 16.60 6.22 -11.15
N SER A 167 16.14 4.98 -11.29
CA SER A 167 16.97 3.88 -11.79
C SER A 167 17.35 4.05 -13.27
N GLU A 168 16.50 4.61 -14.12
CA GLU A 168 16.83 4.96 -15.51
C GLU A 168 17.91 6.07 -15.57
N PHE A 169 17.81 7.09 -14.70
CA PHE A 169 18.82 8.15 -14.60
C PHE A 169 20.19 7.59 -14.19
N MET A 170 20.23 6.67 -13.21
CA MET A 170 21.46 5.98 -12.83
C MET A 170 22.02 5.12 -13.96
N ALA A 171 21.17 4.34 -14.64
CA ALA A 171 21.57 3.52 -15.78
C ALA A 171 22.18 4.38 -16.90
N ALA A 172 21.53 5.49 -17.25
CA ALA A 172 22.02 6.45 -18.25
C ALA A 172 23.39 7.06 -17.86
N GLY A 173 23.62 7.32 -16.56
CA GLY A 173 24.92 7.75 -16.04
C GLY A 173 26.05 6.72 -16.23
N MET A 174 25.71 5.44 -16.40
CA MET A 174 26.62 4.33 -16.70
C MET A 174 26.63 3.92 -18.19
N GLY A 175 25.97 4.70 -19.07
CA GLY A 175 25.82 4.36 -20.49
C GLY A 175 24.84 3.20 -20.78
N GLN A 176 23.97 2.87 -19.82
CA GLN A 176 22.94 1.83 -19.91
C GLN A 176 21.53 2.45 -19.96
N SER A 177 20.50 1.62 -20.12
CA SER A 177 19.09 2.02 -19.98
C SER A 177 18.23 0.81 -19.61
N LEU A 178 17.18 1.04 -18.85
CA LEU A 178 16.10 0.10 -18.52
C LEU A 178 15.07 -0.03 -19.64
N ALA A 179 15.04 0.92 -20.59
CA ALA A 179 13.96 1.08 -21.57
C ALA A 179 13.59 -0.20 -22.34
N ASN A 180 14.58 -1.06 -22.62
CA ASN A 180 14.41 -2.37 -23.26
C ASN A 180 15.16 -3.48 -22.49
N ASN A 181 15.27 -3.36 -21.17
CA ASN A 181 16.08 -4.27 -20.34
C ASN A 181 15.34 -4.71 -19.06
N THR A 182 14.39 -5.63 -19.24
CA THR A 182 13.57 -6.21 -18.18
C THR A 182 14.40 -6.86 -17.07
N ALA A 183 15.54 -7.48 -17.40
CA ALA A 183 16.43 -8.08 -16.40
C ALA A 183 17.11 -7.03 -15.48
N ALA A 184 17.48 -5.87 -16.02
CA ALA A 184 17.98 -4.75 -15.22
C ALA A 184 16.88 -4.10 -14.38
N ALA A 185 15.67 -3.95 -14.93
CA ALA A 185 14.52 -3.45 -14.19
C ALA A 185 14.11 -4.39 -13.04
N GLU A 186 14.19 -5.70 -13.24
CA GLU A 186 14.01 -6.70 -12.18
C GLU A 186 15.11 -6.65 -11.12
N MET A 187 16.37 -6.40 -11.50
CA MET A 187 17.45 -6.22 -10.53
C MET A 187 17.21 -4.98 -9.65
N MET A 188 16.81 -3.87 -10.26
CA MET A 188 16.46 -2.64 -9.55
C MET A 188 15.19 -2.83 -8.69
N GLN A 189 14.20 -3.59 -9.16
CA GLN A 189 13.02 -3.96 -8.38
C GLN A 189 13.39 -4.78 -7.13
N ARG A 190 14.36 -5.71 -7.23
CA ARG A 190 14.87 -6.45 -6.07
C ARG A 190 15.63 -5.56 -5.09
N MET A 191 16.36 -4.54 -5.58
CA MET A 191 17.04 -3.56 -4.73
C MET A 191 16.06 -2.60 -4.04
N ALA A 192 15.05 -2.09 -4.74
CA ALA A 192 13.93 -1.35 -4.13
C ALA A 192 13.18 -2.22 -3.10
N GLY A 193 13.08 -3.52 -3.36
CA GLY A 193 12.53 -4.53 -2.45
C GLY A 193 13.29 -4.70 -1.13
N SER A 194 14.57 -4.33 -1.07
CA SER A 194 15.44 -4.52 0.10
C SER A 194 16.01 -3.22 0.70
N ALA A 195 15.67 -2.05 0.16
CA ALA A 195 16.18 -0.75 0.61
C ALA A 195 15.92 -0.46 2.10
N GLY A 196 14.80 -0.95 2.66
CA GLY A 196 14.48 -0.83 4.08
C GLY A 196 15.34 -1.72 5.01
N SER A 197 15.99 -2.78 4.50
CA SER A 197 16.60 -3.83 5.34
C SER A 197 17.80 -3.37 6.17
N GLY A 198 18.39 -2.21 5.89
CA GLY A 198 19.44 -1.61 6.73
C GLY A 198 18.93 -0.90 7.99
N PHE A 199 17.62 -0.68 8.10
CA PHE A 199 17.02 0.21 9.11
C PHE A 199 16.40 -0.57 10.29
N PRO A 200 16.78 -0.29 11.55
CA PRO A 200 16.29 -1.04 12.72
C PRO A 200 14.78 -0.99 12.96
N ILE A 201 14.12 0.16 12.84
CA ILE A 201 12.67 0.26 13.10
C ILE A 201 11.91 -0.41 11.97
N PHE A 202 12.29 -0.22 10.70
CA PHE A 202 11.80 -1.03 9.57
C PHE A 202 11.90 -2.53 9.85
N ASN A 203 13.03 -3.02 10.36
CA ASN A 203 13.20 -4.43 10.68
C ASN A 203 12.33 -4.90 11.87
N SER A 204 11.94 -4.01 12.79
CA SER A 204 11.13 -4.34 13.97
C SER A 204 9.61 -4.41 13.73
N VAL A 205 9.08 -3.70 12.72
CA VAL A 205 7.61 -3.56 12.55
C VAL A 205 6.93 -4.82 11.98
N PRO A 206 5.60 -4.99 12.18
CA PRO A 206 4.84 -6.10 11.63
C PRO A 206 4.98 -6.24 10.11
N LEU A 207 4.83 -7.48 9.60
CA LEU A 207 5.05 -7.81 8.18
C LEU A 207 4.26 -6.90 7.23
N TYR A 208 3.01 -6.57 7.56
CA TYR A 208 2.18 -5.68 6.74
C TYR A 208 2.71 -4.26 6.62
N MET A 209 3.41 -3.75 7.64
CA MET A 209 4.02 -2.42 7.59
C MET A 209 5.23 -2.42 6.64
N LYS A 210 6.04 -3.50 6.68
CA LYS A 210 7.16 -3.72 5.75
C LYS A 210 6.68 -3.85 4.32
N GLU A 211 5.76 -4.78 4.07
CA GLU A 211 5.20 -5.07 2.75
C GLU A 211 4.44 -3.86 2.19
N SER A 212 3.64 -3.15 3.00
CA SER A 212 2.88 -1.97 2.53
C SER A 212 3.80 -0.82 2.15
N LEU A 213 4.94 -0.64 2.85
CA LEU A 213 5.92 0.39 2.54
C LEU A 213 6.75 0.04 1.30
N VAL A 214 7.16 -1.21 1.15
CA VAL A 214 8.00 -1.66 0.01
C VAL A 214 7.20 -1.78 -1.29
N PHE A 215 5.92 -2.17 -1.22
CA PHE A 215 5.10 -2.48 -2.39
C PHE A 215 5.04 -1.34 -3.44
N PRO A 216 4.76 -0.06 -3.08
CA PRO A 216 4.69 1.02 -4.06
C PRO A 216 5.99 1.32 -4.80
N TYR A 217 7.15 1.14 -4.16
CA TYR A 217 8.44 1.29 -4.83
C TYR A 217 8.74 0.08 -5.73
N ALA A 218 8.76 -1.13 -5.17
CA ALA A 218 9.21 -2.32 -5.89
C ALA A 218 8.21 -2.78 -6.96
N GLN A 219 6.94 -2.98 -6.60
CA GLN A 219 5.93 -3.45 -7.56
C GLN A 219 5.45 -2.32 -8.46
N GLY A 220 5.37 -1.09 -7.95
CA GLY A 220 5.11 0.10 -8.76
C GLY A 220 6.16 0.34 -9.83
N MET A 221 7.46 0.17 -9.54
CA MET A 221 8.52 0.28 -10.53
C MET A 221 8.36 -0.75 -11.66
N MET A 222 8.04 -2.00 -11.30
CA MET A 222 7.82 -3.04 -12.30
C MET A 222 6.56 -2.77 -13.14
N PHE A 223 5.46 -2.33 -12.52
CA PHE A 223 4.27 -1.86 -13.24
C PHE A 223 4.61 -0.73 -14.22
N GLN A 224 5.30 0.32 -13.77
CA GLN A 224 5.73 1.43 -14.64
C GLN A 224 6.59 0.93 -15.80
N HIS A 225 7.49 -0.03 -15.56
CA HIS A 225 8.32 -0.62 -16.59
C HIS A 225 7.50 -1.38 -17.64
N ARG A 226 6.60 -2.29 -17.22
CA ARG A 226 5.74 -3.05 -18.16
C ARG A 226 4.79 -2.14 -18.96
N VAL A 227 4.35 -1.01 -18.38
CA VAL A 227 3.58 0.00 -19.12
C VAL A 227 4.48 0.78 -20.10
N PHE A 228 5.73 1.08 -19.72
CA PHE A 228 6.72 1.69 -20.61
C PHE A 228 7.09 0.77 -21.80
N GLU A 229 7.34 -0.52 -21.58
CA GLU A 229 7.64 -1.48 -22.67
C GLU A 229 6.55 -1.49 -23.76
N LYS A 230 5.28 -1.29 -23.37
CA LYS A 230 4.13 -1.29 -24.29
C LYS A 230 3.77 0.08 -24.89
N MET A 231 4.16 1.18 -24.25
CA MET A 231 3.68 2.54 -24.60
C MET A 231 4.79 3.58 -24.79
N GLY A 232 6.05 3.22 -24.54
CA GLY A 232 7.19 4.14 -24.45
C GLY A 232 6.88 5.34 -23.55
N LYS A 233 7.24 6.54 -24.01
CA LYS A 233 7.04 7.79 -23.26
C LYS A 233 5.57 8.12 -22.94
N ALA A 234 4.59 7.53 -23.62
CA ALA A 234 3.19 7.76 -23.29
C ALA A 234 2.80 7.15 -21.92
N ALA A 235 3.54 6.15 -21.43
CA ALA A 235 3.34 5.52 -20.13
C ALA A 235 3.30 6.53 -18.97
N PHE A 236 4.25 7.48 -18.94
CA PHE A 236 4.38 8.52 -17.91
C PHE A 236 3.18 9.50 -17.84
N SER A 237 2.27 9.45 -18.82
CA SER A 237 1.01 10.19 -18.80
C SER A 237 -0.21 9.29 -18.66
N GLU A 238 -0.20 8.08 -19.23
CA GLU A 238 -1.33 7.15 -19.17
C GLU A 238 -1.62 6.73 -17.72
N VAL A 239 -0.59 6.37 -16.93
CA VAL A 239 -0.77 5.85 -15.55
C VAL A 239 -1.41 6.85 -14.58
N PHE A 240 -1.29 8.15 -14.83
CA PHE A 240 -1.98 9.19 -14.04
C PHE A 240 -3.34 9.61 -14.61
N ARG A 241 -3.56 9.47 -15.92
CA ARG A 241 -4.84 9.78 -16.58
C ARG A 241 -5.86 8.65 -16.46
N ARG A 242 -5.37 7.41 -16.44
CA ARG A 242 -6.09 6.16 -16.25
C ARG A 242 -5.30 5.30 -15.27
N PRO A 243 -5.35 5.61 -13.95
CA PRO A 243 -4.71 4.79 -12.94
C PRO A 243 -5.25 3.35 -12.93
N PRO A 244 -4.49 2.39 -12.37
CA PRO A 244 -5.03 1.11 -11.96
C PRO A 244 -6.02 1.32 -10.81
N GLU A 245 -7.07 0.51 -10.78
CA GLU A 245 -8.14 0.57 -9.78
C GLU A 245 -7.96 -0.49 -8.66
N SER A 246 -6.94 -1.35 -8.74
CA SER A 246 -6.60 -2.34 -7.70
C SER A 246 -5.09 -2.64 -7.63
N THR A 247 -4.61 -3.19 -6.49
CA THR A 247 -3.22 -3.69 -6.38
C THR A 247 -2.96 -4.91 -7.26
N GLN A 248 -4.00 -5.66 -7.63
CA GLN A 248 -3.91 -6.72 -8.62
C GLN A 248 -3.46 -6.19 -10.00
N GLU A 249 -3.94 -5.01 -10.43
CA GLU A 249 -3.49 -4.40 -11.69
C GLU A 249 -2.03 -3.88 -11.66
N ILE A 250 -1.48 -3.62 -10.47
CA ILE A 250 -0.05 -3.33 -10.28
C ILE A 250 0.79 -4.61 -10.38
N LEU A 251 0.35 -5.69 -9.74
CA LEU A 251 1.02 -7.00 -9.74
C LEU A 251 0.96 -7.70 -11.10
N HIS A 252 -0.14 -7.51 -11.84
CA HIS A 252 -0.48 -8.17 -13.10
C HIS A 252 -0.83 -7.12 -14.17
N PRO A 253 0.16 -6.43 -14.78
CA PRO A 253 -0.09 -5.29 -15.67
C PRO A 253 -0.86 -5.61 -16.95
N GLU A 254 -0.98 -6.89 -17.34
CA GLU A 254 -1.88 -7.31 -18.42
C GLU A 254 -3.35 -7.11 -18.06
N ARG A 255 -3.74 -7.19 -16.78
CA ARG A 255 -5.09 -6.86 -16.30
C ARG A 255 -5.39 -5.38 -16.43
N TYR A 256 -4.41 -4.52 -16.09
CA TYR A 256 -4.47 -3.07 -16.32
C TYR A 256 -4.75 -2.72 -17.79
N PHE A 257 -4.21 -3.50 -18.73
CA PHE A 257 -4.50 -3.34 -20.16
C PHE A 257 -5.83 -3.97 -20.59
N ALA A 258 -6.30 -5.01 -19.91
CA ALA A 258 -7.60 -5.64 -20.17
C ALA A 258 -8.79 -4.81 -19.62
N ARG A 259 -8.55 -3.91 -18.65
CA ARG A 259 -9.55 -3.01 -18.05
C ARG A 259 -10.71 -3.77 -17.36
N GLY A 260 -10.37 -4.82 -16.62
CA GLY A 260 -11.35 -5.59 -15.83
C GLY A 260 -11.57 -5.00 -14.44
N GLU A 261 -12.83 -4.78 -14.04
CA GLU A 261 -13.16 -4.36 -12.68
C GLU A 261 -13.11 -5.53 -11.67
N ALA A 262 -12.67 -5.24 -10.44
CA ALA A 262 -12.73 -6.20 -9.33
C ALA A 262 -14.18 -6.38 -8.83
N VAL A 263 -14.57 -7.63 -8.61
CA VAL A 263 -15.93 -8.02 -8.20
C VAL A 263 -16.20 -7.62 -6.74
N LYS A 264 -17.45 -7.33 -6.39
CA LYS A 264 -17.86 -6.91 -5.04
C LYS A 264 -18.78 -7.98 -4.42
N PRO A 265 -18.24 -9.13 -3.98
CA PRO A 265 -19.05 -10.23 -3.46
C PRO A 265 -19.85 -9.80 -2.22
N PRO A 266 -21.13 -10.19 -2.08
CA PRO A 266 -22.00 -9.70 -1.02
C PRO A 266 -21.48 -10.07 0.37
N LEU A 267 -21.53 -9.10 1.30
CA LEU A 267 -21.19 -9.34 2.71
C LEU A 267 -22.18 -10.30 3.37
N PRO A 268 -21.73 -11.17 4.30
CA PRO A 268 -22.63 -12.06 5.04
C PRO A 268 -23.59 -11.27 5.95
N ASN A 269 -24.82 -11.77 6.08
CA ASN A 269 -25.88 -11.14 6.87
C ASN A 269 -25.57 -11.17 8.37
N LEU A 270 -25.63 -10.01 9.03
CA LEU A 270 -25.50 -9.92 10.50
C LEU A 270 -26.75 -10.44 11.22
N PRO A 271 -26.60 -11.15 12.36
CA PRO A 271 -27.71 -11.42 13.26
C PRO A 271 -28.21 -10.10 13.89
N ALA A 272 -29.54 -9.99 14.03
CA ALA A 272 -30.23 -8.79 14.54
C ALA A 272 -29.73 -7.47 13.88
N PRO A 273 -29.82 -7.32 12.53
CA PRO A 273 -29.09 -6.28 11.79
C PRO A 273 -29.41 -4.83 12.21
N LYS A 274 -30.60 -4.60 12.81
CA LYS A 274 -31.00 -3.29 13.37
C LYS A 274 -30.14 -2.85 14.56
N GLU A 275 -29.56 -3.78 15.32
CA GLU A 275 -28.75 -3.50 16.52
C GLU A 275 -27.33 -3.03 16.22
N TRP A 276 -26.93 -3.03 14.95
CA TRP A 276 -25.61 -2.64 14.47
C TRP A 276 -25.66 -1.29 13.75
N LYS A 277 -24.51 -0.61 13.71
CA LYS A 277 -24.20 0.48 12.75
C LYS A 277 -22.87 0.18 12.06
N PRO A 278 -22.65 0.60 10.80
CA PRO A 278 -21.31 0.59 10.22
C PRO A 278 -20.38 1.54 11.00
N LEU A 279 -19.09 1.22 11.04
CA LEU A 279 -18.01 2.12 11.45
C LEU A 279 -17.10 2.49 10.29
N THR A 280 -16.59 1.48 9.59
CA THR A 280 -15.66 1.61 8.46
C THR A 280 -15.78 0.38 7.56
N GLY A 281 -15.22 0.42 6.36
CA GLY A 281 -15.21 -0.68 5.39
C GLY A 281 -14.48 -0.28 4.11
N GLY A 282 -14.15 -1.25 3.28
CA GLY A 282 -13.39 -1.04 2.06
C GLY A 282 -13.13 -2.33 1.30
N THR A 283 -12.23 -2.25 0.31
CA THR A 283 -11.72 -3.38 -0.46
C THR A 283 -10.47 -3.93 0.21
N ALA A 284 -10.32 -5.26 0.24
CA ALA A 284 -9.06 -5.93 0.59
C ALA A 284 -8.46 -6.47 -0.71
N GLY A 285 -7.39 -5.84 -1.20
CA GLY A 285 -6.78 -6.13 -2.50
C GLY A 285 -6.07 -7.47 -2.60
N GLU A 286 -5.52 -7.78 -3.78
CA GLU A 286 -4.62 -8.93 -3.93
C GLU A 286 -3.38 -8.79 -3.03
N PHE A 287 -2.77 -7.60 -2.95
CA PHE A 287 -1.67 -7.32 -2.02
C PHE A 287 -2.03 -7.70 -0.58
N ASP A 288 -3.22 -7.27 -0.15
CA ASP A 288 -3.76 -7.49 1.18
C ASP A 288 -3.93 -8.99 1.46
N HIS A 289 -4.46 -9.76 0.51
CA HIS A 289 -4.57 -11.21 0.61
C HIS A 289 -3.20 -11.90 0.65
N ARG A 290 -2.27 -11.47 -0.22
CA ARG A 290 -0.90 -12.03 -0.28
C ARG A 290 -0.20 -11.92 1.06
N VAL A 291 -0.30 -10.77 1.75
CA VAL A 291 0.33 -10.61 3.07
C VAL A 291 -0.36 -11.43 4.15
N LEU A 292 -1.69 -11.57 4.15
CA LEU A 292 -2.38 -12.48 5.10
C LEU A 292 -1.92 -13.93 4.92
N LEU A 293 -1.84 -14.39 3.67
CA LEU A 293 -1.39 -15.74 3.34
C LEU A 293 0.09 -15.92 3.72
N LYS A 294 0.96 -14.99 3.37
CA LYS A 294 2.38 -14.99 3.76
C LYS A 294 2.60 -15.03 5.28
N GLN A 295 1.73 -14.38 6.06
CA GLN A 295 1.85 -14.29 7.52
C GLN A 295 1.38 -15.56 8.25
N TYR A 296 0.38 -16.27 7.73
CA TYR A 296 -0.29 -17.36 8.46
C TYR A 296 -0.38 -18.70 7.72
N ALA A 297 -0.38 -18.69 6.38
CA ALA A 297 -0.52 -19.85 5.51
C ALA A 297 0.48 -19.76 4.33
N PRO A 298 1.80 -19.64 4.57
CA PRO A 298 2.77 -19.21 3.55
C PRO A 298 2.90 -20.16 2.36
N VAL A 299 2.59 -21.46 2.55
CA VAL A 299 2.50 -22.45 1.46
C VAL A 299 1.43 -22.08 0.42
N SER A 300 0.46 -21.24 0.81
CA SER A 300 -0.62 -20.71 -0.04
C SER A 300 -0.42 -19.25 -0.47
N GLU A 301 0.75 -18.60 -0.26
CA GLU A 301 0.97 -17.18 -0.66
C GLU A 301 0.61 -16.92 -2.13
N GLY A 302 1.03 -17.83 -3.03
CA GLY A 302 0.76 -17.74 -4.47
C GLY A 302 -0.73 -17.81 -4.86
N LEU A 303 -1.63 -18.21 -3.96
CA LEU A 303 -3.06 -18.22 -4.23
C LEU A 303 -3.64 -16.81 -4.44
N ALA A 304 -2.97 -15.76 -3.95
CA ALA A 304 -3.43 -14.37 -4.05
C ALA A 304 -3.74 -13.93 -5.49
N GLN A 305 -3.01 -14.42 -6.51
CA GLN A 305 -3.26 -14.14 -7.94
C GLN A 305 -4.66 -14.61 -8.42
N GLU A 306 -5.28 -15.55 -7.70
CA GLU A 306 -6.63 -16.04 -7.97
C GLU A 306 -7.72 -15.17 -7.33
N TRP A 307 -7.37 -14.11 -6.60
CA TRP A 307 -8.31 -13.07 -6.18
C TRP A 307 -9.01 -12.46 -7.40
N ARG A 308 -10.32 -12.22 -7.28
CA ARG A 308 -11.13 -11.51 -8.28
C ARG A 308 -11.88 -10.31 -7.67
N GLY A 309 -11.80 -10.12 -6.37
CA GLY A 309 -12.47 -9.04 -5.65
C GLY A 309 -12.85 -9.43 -4.22
N ALA A 310 -12.86 -8.45 -3.33
CA ALA A 310 -13.27 -8.63 -1.94
C ALA A 310 -13.79 -7.32 -1.35
N GLN A 311 -14.66 -7.40 -0.34
CA GLN A 311 -15.06 -6.26 0.46
C GLN A 311 -15.18 -6.62 1.94
N PHE A 312 -14.96 -5.66 2.80
CA PHE A 312 -15.14 -5.79 4.24
C PHE A 312 -15.89 -4.59 4.84
N ARG A 313 -16.46 -4.81 6.02
CA ARG A 313 -17.09 -3.76 6.83
C ARG A 313 -17.00 -4.12 8.30
N ILE A 314 -16.53 -3.17 9.10
CA ILE A 314 -16.60 -3.24 10.55
C ILE A 314 -17.88 -2.58 11.02
N PHE A 315 -18.62 -3.28 11.88
CA PHE A 315 -19.84 -2.79 12.51
C PHE A 315 -19.64 -2.65 14.01
N GLU A 316 -20.34 -1.70 14.65
CA GLU A 316 -20.45 -1.55 16.10
C GLU A 316 -21.88 -1.90 16.55
N HIS A 317 -22.00 -2.72 17.58
CA HIS A 317 -23.27 -2.95 18.25
C HIS A 317 -23.65 -1.70 19.06
N ARG A 318 -24.79 -1.08 18.70
CA ARG A 318 -25.25 0.22 19.21
C ARG A 318 -25.19 0.35 20.73
N ARG A 319 -25.58 -0.72 21.45
CA ARG A 319 -25.64 -0.77 22.92
C ARG A 319 -24.31 -1.15 23.58
N THR A 320 -23.68 -2.25 23.15
CA THR A 320 -22.53 -2.84 23.88
C THR A 320 -21.16 -2.34 23.41
N LYS A 321 -21.09 -1.62 22.29
CA LYS A 321 -19.85 -1.13 21.66
C LYS A 321 -18.87 -2.22 21.18
N ARG A 322 -19.25 -3.51 21.29
CA ARG A 322 -18.57 -4.63 20.63
C ARG A 322 -18.55 -4.39 19.12
N THR A 323 -17.41 -4.67 18.48
CA THR A 323 -17.24 -4.56 17.03
C THR A 323 -17.15 -5.93 16.37
N VAL A 324 -17.70 -6.02 15.15
CA VAL A 324 -17.69 -7.23 14.31
C VAL A 324 -17.01 -6.90 12.99
N LEU A 325 -16.12 -7.78 12.53
CA LEU A 325 -15.66 -7.80 11.14
C LEU A 325 -16.66 -8.63 10.31
N SER A 326 -17.18 -8.04 9.24
CA SER A 326 -17.91 -8.72 8.18
C SER A 326 -17.09 -8.63 6.91
N TYR A 327 -16.90 -9.75 6.21
CA TYR A 327 -15.94 -9.87 5.12
C TYR A 327 -16.44 -10.86 4.06
N ALA A 328 -16.13 -10.57 2.79
CA ALA A 328 -16.40 -11.43 1.64
C ALA A 328 -15.28 -11.30 0.60
N SER A 329 -14.89 -12.43 -0.01
CA SER A 329 -13.87 -12.53 -1.06
C SER A 329 -14.33 -13.49 -2.16
N GLN A 330 -13.92 -13.24 -3.40
CA GLN A 330 -14.26 -14.06 -4.56
C GLN A 330 -13.00 -14.42 -5.36
N TRP A 331 -12.98 -15.65 -5.86
CA TRP A 331 -11.80 -16.31 -6.41
C TRP A 331 -12.02 -16.76 -7.85
N GLY A 332 -10.93 -17.03 -8.57
CA GLY A 332 -10.95 -17.39 -9.99
C GLY A 332 -11.64 -18.72 -10.31
N SER A 333 -11.86 -19.58 -9.30
CA SER A 333 -12.61 -20.83 -9.41
C SER A 333 -13.11 -21.28 -8.03
N GLU A 334 -14.05 -22.24 -8.01
CA GLU A 334 -14.49 -22.87 -6.75
C GLU A 334 -13.35 -23.62 -6.04
N LYS A 335 -12.40 -24.18 -6.79
CA LYS A 335 -11.17 -24.76 -6.23
C LYS A 335 -10.33 -23.69 -5.55
N ALA A 336 -10.08 -22.54 -6.19
CA ALA A 336 -9.33 -21.46 -5.57
C ALA A 336 -10.03 -20.93 -4.30
N ALA A 337 -11.36 -20.89 -4.28
CA ALA A 337 -12.13 -20.58 -3.07
C ALA A 337 -12.03 -21.68 -1.99
N ALA A 338 -11.97 -22.96 -2.35
CA ALA A 338 -11.75 -24.05 -1.40
C ALA A 338 -10.32 -24.08 -0.84
N ASP A 339 -9.32 -23.73 -1.66
CA ASP A 339 -7.94 -23.54 -1.22
C ASP A 339 -7.85 -22.33 -0.27
N PHE A 340 -8.49 -21.21 -0.60
CA PHE A 340 -8.49 -20.01 0.25
C PHE A 340 -9.28 -20.22 1.53
N PHE A 341 -10.43 -20.90 1.48
CA PHE A 341 -11.22 -21.24 2.67
C PHE A 341 -10.35 -21.97 3.70
N ARG A 342 -9.58 -22.97 3.27
CA ARG A 342 -8.63 -23.71 4.14
C ARG A 342 -7.53 -22.81 4.70
N ALA A 343 -6.88 -22.01 3.86
CA ALA A 343 -5.88 -21.04 4.30
C ALA A 343 -6.47 -19.96 5.25
N TYR A 344 -7.74 -19.62 5.11
CA TYR A 344 -8.43 -18.68 6.00
C TYR A 344 -8.76 -19.30 7.37
N GLN A 345 -8.94 -20.63 7.46
CA GLN A 345 -8.96 -21.30 8.76
C GLN A 345 -7.61 -21.17 9.47
N GLU A 346 -6.49 -21.23 8.75
CA GLU A 346 -5.14 -21.01 9.31
C GLU A 346 -4.95 -19.55 9.75
N ILE A 347 -5.39 -18.57 8.95
CA ILE A 347 -5.40 -17.14 9.31
C ILE A 347 -6.20 -16.89 10.61
N VAL A 348 -7.43 -17.44 10.71
CA VAL A 348 -8.28 -17.27 11.90
C VAL A 348 -7.70 -18.01 13.11
N LYS A 349 -7.10 -19.19 12.94
CA LYS A 349 -6.40 -19.92 14.01
C LYS A 349 -5.12 -19.20 14.48
N GLY A 350 -4.38 -18.57 13.56
CA GLY A 350 -3.09 -17.94 13.85
C GLY A 350 -3.16 -16.53 14.44
N LYS A 351 -4.24 -15.77 14.21
CA LYS A 351 -4.36 -14.38 14.71
C LYS A 351 -4.92 -14.26 16.14
N TRP A 352 -5.40 -15.36 16.74
CA TRP A 352 -5.94 -15.40 18.10
C TRP A 352 -5.11 -16.32 19.00
N ARG A 353 -4.86 -15.92 20.25
CA ARG A 353 -4.09 -16.71 21.24
C ARG A 353 -4.83 -17.95 21.72
N ALA A 354 -6.16 -17.94 21.65
CA ALA A 354 -7.03 -19.03 22.05
C ALA A 354 -8.21 -19.12 21.09
N ILE A 355 -8.51 -20.34 20.63
CA ILE A 355 -9.58 -20.64 19.68
C ILE A 355 -10.14 -22.04 19.93
N GLU A 356 -11.47 -22.14 19.97
CA GLU A 356 -12.25 -23.37 20.13
C GLU A 356 -13.06 -23.57 18.84
N ALA A 357 -12.74 -24.59 18.04
CA ALA A 357 -13.50 -24.94 16.85
C ALA A 357 -14.76 -25.75 17.24
N ARG A 358 -15.95 -25.24 16.93
CA ARG A 358 -17.24 -25.88 17.23
C ARG A 358 -17.82 -26.64 16.04
N ARG A 359 -17.52 -26.20 14.82
CA ARG A 359 -17.80 -26.93 13.57
C ARG A 359 -16.66 -26.72 12.59
N GLN A 360 -16.27 -27.79 11.91
CA GLN A 360 -15.32 -27.77 10.81
C GLN A 360 -15.79 -28.80 9.77
N GLU A 361 -16.59 -28.32 8.83
CA GLU A 361 -17.21 -29.04 7.71
C GLU A 361 -16.50 -28.65 6.40
N GLU A 362 -16.91 -29.17 5.24
CA GLU A 362 -16.29 -28.82 3.94
C GLU A 362 -16.37 -27.32 3.62
N ASP A 363 -17.52 -26.69 3.95
CA ASP A 363 -17.84 -25.29 3.60
C ASP A 363 -18.16 -24.40 4.82
N LEU A 364 -17.97 -24.90 6.04
CA LEU A 364 -18.25 -24.17 7.29
C LEU A 364 -17.15 -24.39 8.32
N PHE A 365 -16.54 -23.31 8.79
CA PHE A 365 -15.64 -23.30 9.95
C PHE A 365 -16.13 -22.25 10.95
N SER A 366 -16.58 -22.69 12.13
CA SER A 366 -17.13 -21.81 13.15
C SER A 366 -16.76 -22.23 14.57
N GLY A 367 -16.76 -21.27 15.49
CA GLY A 367 -16.27 -21.48 16.84
C GLY A 367 -16.25 -20.21 17.67
N GLU A 368 -15.41 -20.22 18.70
CA GLU A 368 -15.17 -19.07 19.58
C GLU A 368 -13.67 -18.80 19.71
N SER A 369 -13.27 -17.54 19.75
CA SER A 369 -11.90 -17.10 20.07
C SER A 369 -11.92 -16.15 21.25
N GLU A 370 -10.73 -15.72 21.72
CA GLU A 370 -10.59 -14.65 22.72
C GLU A 370 -11.23 -13.29 22.32
N ASP A 371 -11.66 -13.11 21.06
CA ASP A 371 -12.46 -11.96 20.64
C ASP A 371 -13.97 -12.27 20.58
N GLY A 372 -14.40 -13.53 20.53
CA GLY A 372 -15.81 -13.96 20.55
C GLY A 372 -16.12 -14.99 19.47
N LEU A 373 -17.40 -15.12 19.10
CA LEU A 373 -17.82 -16.07 18.07
C LEU A 373 -17.32 -15.65 16.68
N PHE A 374 -16.94 -16.64 15.89
CA PHE A 374 -16.62 -16.49 14.48
C PHE A 374 -17.34 -17.54 13.62
N GLU A 375 -17.59 -17.18 12.37
CA GLU A 375 -18.11 -18.07 11.33
C GLU A 375 -17.45 -17.72 9.99
N VAL A 376 -16.85 -18.71 9.34
CA VAL A 376 -16.31 -18.65 7.98
C VAL A 376 -17.11 -19.63 7.11
N ARG A 377 -17.54 -19.20 5.92
CA ARG A 377 -18.26 -20.04 4.96
C ARG A 377 -17.67 -19.95 3.57
N ARG A 378 -17.70 -21.05 2.82
CA ARG A 378 -17.56 -21.06 1.35
C ARG A 378 -18.93 -21.23 0.69
N SER A 379 -19.10 -20.69 -0.51
CA SER A 379 -20.23 -20.94 -1.40
C SER A 379 -19.74 -20.80 -2.84
N GLY A 380 -19.49 -21.92 -3.52
CA GLY A 380 -18.88 -21.95 -4.84
C GLY A 380 -17.52 -21.23 -4.86
N ALA A 381 -17.41 -20.15 -5.64
CA ALA A 381 -16.21 -19.33 -5.78
C ALA A 381 -16.07 -18.18 -4.73
N VAL A 382 -16.98 -18.09 -3.75
CA VAL A 382 -17.00 -17.03 -2.73
C VAL A 382 -16.66 -17.59 -1.34
N VAL A 383 -15.85 -16.85 -0.56
CA VAL A 383 -15.57 -17.11 0.86
C VAL A 383 -15.95 -15.89 1.69
N THR A 384 -16.76 -16.09 2.73
CA THR A 384 -17.27 -15.04 3.63
C THR A 384 -16.87 -15.32 5.08
N SER A 385 -16.75 -14.26 5.89
CA SER A 385 -16.47 -14.36 7.33
C SER A 385 -17.26 -13.33 8.15
N LEU A 386 -17.69 -13.75 9.34
CA LEU A 386 -18.18 -12.91 10.43
C LEU A 386 -17.33 -13.22 11.68
N GLU A 387 -16.67 -12.21 12.25
CA GLU A 387 -15.80 -12.37 13.42
C GLU A 387 -16.05 -11.32 14.49
N GLY A 388 -16.01 -11.71 15.77
CA GLY A 388 -16.27 -10.83 16.91
C GLY A 388 -17.74 -10.73 17.27
N LEU A 389 -18.55 -11.73 16.93
CA LEU A 389 -19.92 -11.84 17.41
C LEU A 389 -19.91 -12.16 18.92
N ALA A 390 -20.92 -11.69 19.64
CA ALA A 390 -21.04 -11.98 21.07
C ALA A 390 -21.35 -13.47 21.27
N PRO A 391 -20.75 -14.15 22.29
CA PRO A 391 -21.19 -15.47 22.71
C PRO A 391 -22.68 -15.49 23.04
N ALA A 392 -23.33 -16.62 22.79
CA ALA A 392 -24.68 -16.86 23.28
C ALA A 392 -24.70 -16.79 24.82
N ARG A 393 -25.82 -16.32 25.38
CA ARG A 393 -26.08 -16.25 26.82
C ARG A 393 -26.99 -17.39 27.26
#